data_AF-A0A7W7AH29-F1
#
_entry.id   AF-A0A7W7AH29-F1
#
_cell.length_a   1.000
_cell.length_b   1.000
_cell.length_c   1.000
_cell.angle_alpha   90.00
_cell.angle_beta   90.00
_cell.angle_gamma   90.00
#
_symmetry.space_group_name_H-M   'P 1'
#
loop_
_entity.id
_entity.type
_entity.pdbx_description
1 polymer ?
#
loop_
_entity_poly.entity_id
_entity_poly.type
_entity_poly.pdbx_seq_one_letter_code
_entity_poly.pdbx_strand_id
1 'polypeptide(L)'
;MLDRHYLAFHQPADDDKAYYTVHQAMTDYWTLHGAEQASADAIRARLKLVNRFIDHELKVGVLREPVPPKVLDSEWLKRFRHWGTEIDPVTQRRRDPATGGWTVSTRKRAKSTVEESIIQLKAALRFNVKRMEAVPELKHLPRAAVTPERNFRLSLDQIAEMLDYTAEGDPELSPAHPARLMPLRRYLIGAICTLARPDALYDISVRPDRQQWHRNASVLDLNPAGRIQTRKNRPALPVTSLLANWLEATDDRLVCHESVVEKDEDRWLVQRPVADVKKAWSVMARHFKVPIGFGPKLMRHSMATLIAQRGVSQQEIPLALGHTVLPSSTRHYVIFSPEYLSETRQGLEDIASELARKIAMPLYAKPTQVGPDGRRRRV
;
A
#
# COMPACT_ATOMS: atom_id res chain seq x y z
N MET A 1 6.08 -21.38 -19.64
CA MET A 1 6.26 -19.95 -20.02
C MET A 1 4.97 -19.59 -20.75
N LEU A 2 4.40 -18.37 -20.66
CA LEU A 2 3.55 -17.94 -21.79
C LEU A 2 4.57 -17.75 -22.90
N ASP A 3 4.82 -18.82 -23.64
CA ASP A 3 6.07 -19.00 -24.35
C ASP A 3 6.18 -17.94 -25.43
N ARG A 4 7.41 -17.44 -25.67
CA ARG A 4 7.67 -16.49 -26.76
C ARG A 4 7.18 -17.05 -28.10
N HIS A 5 7.14 -18.38 -28.20
CA HIS A 5 6.61 -19.12 -29.34
C HIS A 5 5.07 -19.08 -29.46
N TYR A 6 4.32 -18.99 -28.37
CA TYR A 6 2.85 -19.01 -28.40
C TYR A 6 2.27 -17.63 -28.79
N LEU A 7 2.98 -16.56 -28.44
CA LEU A 7 2.61 -15.17 -28.76
C LEU A 7 2.83 -14.81 -30.25
N ALA A 8 3.63 -15.57 -30.99
CA ALA A 8 3.98 -15.27 -32.38
C ALA A 8 2.92 -15.76 -33.40
N PHE A 9 2.06 -16.72 -33.02
CA PHE A 9 1.17 -17.42 -33.96
C PHE A 9 -0.33 -17.27 -33.65
N HIS A 10 -0.71 -16.64 -32.54
CA HIS A 10 -2.13 -16.44 -32.23
C HIS A 10 -2.55 -14.99 -32.49
N GLN A 11 -3.20 -14.77 -33.65
CA GLN A 11 -3.99 -13.58 -33.91
C GLN A 11 -5.47 -13.94 -33.66
N PRO A 12 -6.17 -13.26 -32.74
CA PRO A 12 -7.59 -13.52 -32.50
C PRO A 12 -8.39 -13.18 -33.76
N ALA A 13 -8.92 -14.20 -34.45
CA ALA A 13 -9.92 -14.01 -35.49
C ALA A 13 -11.30 -13.90 -34.85
N ASP A 14 -12.16 -13.02 -35.38
CA ASP A 14 -13.57 -12.93 -35.01
C ASP A 14 -14.36 -14.04 -35.71
N ASP A 15 -14.06 -15.30 -35.34
CA ASP A 15 -14.69 -16.48 -35.92
C ASP A 15 -15.55 -17.19 -34.87
N ASP A 16 -16.78 -17.51 -35.27
CA ASP A 16 -17.83 -18.07 -34.43
C ASP A 16 -17.44 -19.43 -33.80
N LYS A 17 -17.53 -19.48 -32.46
CA LYS A 17 -17.61 -20.69 -31.60
C LYS A 17 -16.58 -21.80 -31.87
N ALA A 18 -15.32 -21.45 -32.02
CA ALA A 18 -14.22 -22.41 -32.02
C ALA A 18 -14.08 -23.16 -30.68
N TYR A 19 -13.39 -24.31 -30.70
CA TYR A 19 -12.93 -25.03 -29.50
C TYR A 19 -11.94 -24.14 -28.72
N TYR A 20 -12.49 -23.24 -27.90
CA TYR A 20 -11.74 -22.19 -27.22
C TYR A 20 -11.24 -22.69 -25.86
N THR A 21 -9.92 -22.72 -25.66
CA THR A 21 -9.28 -23.30 -24.48
C THR A 21 -9.11 -22.28 -23.35
N VAL A 22 -8.88 -22.79 -22.13
CA VAL A 22 -8.56 -21.94 -20.97
C VAL A 22 -7.28 -21.13 -21.22
N HIS A 23 -6.27 -21.71 -21.87
CA HIS A 23 -5.01 -21.03 -22.20
C HIS A 23 -5.22 -19.90 -23.21
N GLN A 24 -6.03 -20.11 -24.26
CA GLN A 24 -6.38 -19.05 -25.21
C GLN A 24 -7.13 -17.91 -24.50
N ALA A 25 -8.12 -18.21 -23.67
CA ALA A 25 -8.85 -17.19 -22.91
C ALA A 25 -7.94 -16.32 -22.03
N MET A 26 -6.99 -16.93 -21.32
CA MET A 26 -6.02 -16.18 -20.51
C MET A 26 -5.04 -15.36 -21.38
N THR A 27 -4.64 -15.89 -22.52
CA THR A 27 -3.70 -15.24 -23.44
C THR A 27 -4.35 -14.02 -24.10
N ASP A 28 -5.54 -14.18 -24.66
CA ASP A 28 -6.28 -13.09 -25.31
C ASP A 28 -6.62 -12.00 -24.32
N TYR A 29 -7.07 -12.37 -23.11
CA TYR A 29 -7.31 -11.39 -22.07
C TYR A 29 -6.04 -10.62 -21.68
N TRP A 30 -4.88 -11.28 -21.62
CA TRP A 30 -3.62 -10.61 -21.33
C TRP A 30 -3.21 -9.66 -22.47
N THR A 31 -3.20 -10.16 -23.71
CA THR A 31 -2.70 -9.43 -24.87
C THR A 31 -3.61 -8.27 -25.26
N LEU A 32 -4.92 -8.45 -25.22
CA LEU A 32 -5.90 -7.46 -25.70
C LEU A 32 -6.38 -6.49 -24.62
N HIS A 33 -6.05 -6.75 -23.35
CA HIS A 33 -6.57 -5.92 -22.25
C HIS A 33 -5.60 -5.82 -21.08
N GLY A 34 -5.17 -6.96 -20.53
CA GLY A 34 -4.46 -7.05 -19.25
C GLY A 34 -3.10 -6.34 -19.25
N ALA A 35 -2.38 -6.35 -20.36
CA ALA A 35 -1.06 -5.74 -20.48
C ALA A 35 -1.08 -4.20 -20.46
N GLU A 36 -2.20 -3.59 -20.87
CA GLU A 36 -2.36 -2.14 -20.94
C GLU A 36 -2.87 -1.53 -19.62
N GLN A 37 -3.26 -2.37 -18.66
CA GLN A 37 -3.78 -1.91 -17.39
C GLN A 37 -2.67 -1.46 -16.44
N ALA A 38 -2.94 -0.46 -15.60
CA ALA A 38 -2.06 -0.09 -14.49
C ALA A 38 -1.79 -1.26 -13.51
N SER A 39 -2.62 -2.30 -13.53
CA SER A 39 -2.46 -3.53 -12.75
C SER A 39 -1.84 -4.70 -13.53
N ALA A 40 -1.17 -4.45 -14.65
CA ALA A 40 -0.63 -5.48 -15.55
C ALA A 40 0.22 -6.53 -14.80
N ASP A 41 1.14 -6.12 -13.93
CA ASP A 41 1.98 -7.06 -13.17
C ASP A 41 1.16 -7.99 -12.27
N ALA A 42 0.11 -7.46 -11.63
CA ALA A 42 -0.77 -8.24 -10.77
C ALA A 42 -1.62 -9.22 -11.59
N ILE A 43 -2.15 -8.77 -12.74
CA ILE A 43 -2.89 -9.62 -13.68
C ILE A 43 -1.99 -10.76 -14.15
N ARG A 44 -0.79 -10.44 -14.64
CA ARG A 44 0.19 -11.41 -15.14
C ARG A 44 0.55 -12.46 -14.08
N ALA A 45 0.83 -12.03 -12.85
CA ALA A 45 1.20 -12.93 -11.77
C ALA A 45 0.07 -13.91 -11.40
N ARG A 46 -1.19 -13.44 -11.40
CA ARG A 46 -2.38 -14.25 -11.11
C ARG A 46 -2.67 -15.26 -12.21
N LEU A 47 -2.62 -14.84 -13.47
CA LEU A 47 -2.80 -15.75 -14.61
C LEU A 47 -1.67 -16.80 -14.67
N LYS A 48 -0.43 -16.40 -14.37
CA LYS A 48 0.70 -17.33 -14.25
C LYS A 48 0.50 -18.36 -13.15
N LEU A 49 -0.12 -18.00 -12.02
CA LEU A 49 -0.45 -18.96 -10.97
C LEU A 49 -1.45 -20.02 -11.45
N VAL A 50 -2.49 -19.60 -12.20
CA VAL A 50 -3.46 -20.51 -12.81
C VAL A 50 -2.77 -21.43 -13.83
N ASN A 51 -1.96 -20.88 -14.72
CA ASN A 51 -1.22 -21.68 -15.72
C ASN A 51 -0.36 -22.76 -15.07
N ARG A 52 0.39 -22.40 -14.02
CA ARG A 52 1.22 -23.37 -13.29
C ARG A 52 0.42 -24.51 -12.68
N PHE A 53 -0.82 -24.26 -12.26
CA PHE A 53 -1.68 -25.31 -11.77
C PHE A 53 -2.19 -26.21 -12.89
N ILE A 54 -2.59 -25.64 -14.04
CA ILE A 54 -2.98 -26.43 -15.21
C ILE A 54 -1.81 -27.31 -15.66
N ASP A 55 -0.60 -26.74 -15.77
CA ASP A 55 0.63 -27.48 -16.09
C ASP A 55 0.87 -28.63 -15.11
N HIS A 56 0.60 -28.41 -13.81
CA HIS A 56 0.69 -29.44 -12.78
C HIS A 56 -0.34 -30.55 -12.99
N GLU A 57 -1.61 -30.22 -13.22
CA GLU A 57 -2.68 -31.19 -13.43
C GLU A 57 -2.51 -32.01 -14.72
N LEU A 58 -2.00 -31.39 -15.79
CA LEU A 58 -1.61 -32.08 -17.03
C LEU A 58 -0.48 -33.09 -16.76
N LYS A 59 0.55 -32.67 -16.01
CA LYS A 59 1.69 -33.52 -15.67
C LYS A 59 1.29 -34.74 -14.83
N VAL A 60 0.34 -34.59 -13.92
CA VAL A 60 -0.16 -35.71 -13.09
C VAL A 60 -1.31 -36.48 -13.74
N GLY A 61 -1.69 -36.14 -14.98
CA GLY A 61 -2.72 -36.85 -15.75
C GLY A 61 -4.16 -36.60 -15.31
N VAL A 62 -4.41 -35.61 -14.46
CA VAL A 62 -5.77 -35.21 -14.03
C VAL A 62 -6.49 -34.43 -15.14
N LEU A 63 -5.78 -33.53 -15.81
CA LEU A 63 -6.26 -32.87 -17.02
C LEU A 63 -5.62 -33.50 -18.27
N ARG A 64 -6.27 -33.29 -19.41
CA ARG A 64 -5.74 -33.65 -20.74
C ARG A 64 -5.88 -32.46 -21.68
N GLU A 65 -4.97 -32.35 -22.62
CA GLU A 65 -5.08 -31.37 -23.69
C GLU A 65 -6.07 -31.83 -24.77
N PRO A 66 -6.75 -30.89 -25.44
CA PRO A 66 -6.82 -29.46 -25.10
C PRO A 66 -7.73 -29.21 -23.87
N VAL A 67 -7.41 -28.22 -23.03
CA VAL A 67 -8.15 -27.93 -21.77
C VAL A 67 -9.34 -26.98 -22.03
N PRO A 68 -10.59 -27.45 -22.13
CA PRO A 68 -11.72 -26.60 -22.42
C PRO A 68 -12.27 -25.94 -21.13
N PRO A 69 -12.85 -24.74 -21.19
CA PRO A 69 -13.39 -24.03 -20.03
C PRO A 69 -14.43 -24.81 -19.21
N LYS A 70 -15.16 -25.76 -19.82
CA LYS A 70 -16.11 -26.62 -19.12
C LYS A 70 -15.51 -27.48 -17.99
N VAL A 71 -14.19 -27.72 -17.99
CA VAL A 71 -13.51 -28.46 -16.90
C VAL A 71 -13.33 -27.63 -15.63
N LEU A 72 -13.55 -26.32 -15.71
CA LEU A 72 -13.38 -25.41 -14.58
C LEU A 72 -14.65 -25.40 -13.71
N ASP A 73 -14.88 -26.51 -13.02
CA ASP A 73 -16.02 -26.73 -12.13
C ASP A 73 -15.66 -26.48 -10.64
N SER A 74 -16.59 -26.82 -9.73
CA SER A 74 -16.37 -26.70 -8.29
C SER A 74 -15.25 -27.60 -7.78
N GLU A 75 -15.05 -28.78 -8.37
CA GLU A 75 -13.98 -29.70 -7.97
C GLU A 75 -12.62 -29.18 -8.40
N TRP A 76 -12.52 -28.64 -9.62
CA TRP A 76 -11.32 -27.94 -10.09
C TRP A 76 -10.95 -26.79 -9.14
N LEU A 77 -11.93 -25.97 -8.75
CA LEU A 77 -11.70 -24.87 -7.79
C LEU A 77 -11.23 -25.38 -6.42
N LYS A 78 -11.76 -26.49 -5.92
CA LYS A 78 -11.29 -27.10 -4.66
C LYS A 78 -9.84 -27.55 -4.77
N ARG A 79 -9.46 -28.22 -5.87
CA ARG A 79 -8.08 -28.66 -6.12
C ARG A 79 -7.14 -27.48 -6.29
N PHE A 80 -7.51 -26.45 -7.05
CA PHE A 80 -6.71 -25.24 -7.21
C PHE A 80 -6.45 -24.52 -5.88
N ARG A 81 -7.48 -24.43 -5.02
CA ARG A 81 -7.36 -23.86 -3.68
C ARG A 81 -6.37 -24.65 -2.83
N HIS A 82 -6.56 -25.97 -2.74
CA HIS A 82 -5.69 -26.85 -1.95
C HIS A 82 -4.25 -26.80 -2.46
N TRP A 83 -4.05 -26.95 -3.77
CA TRP A 83 -2.73 -26.88 -4.38
C TRP A 83 -2.07 -25.51 -4.14
N GLY A 84 -2.83 -24.43 -4.36
CA GLY A 84 -2.33 -23.07 -4.28
C GLY A 84 -1.93 -22.65 -2.86
N THR A 85 -2.52 -23.21 -1.81
CA THR A 85 -2.23 -22.87 -0.41
C THR A 85 -1.32 -23.87 0.30
N GLU A 86 -1.48 -25.17 0.02
CA GLU A 86 -0.79 -26.25 0.75
C GLU A 86 0.35 -26.90 -0.04
N ILE A 87 0.28 -26.95 -1.38
CA ILE A 87 1.22 -27.74 -2.20
C ILE A 87 2.28 -26.87 -2.88
N ASP A 88 1.90 -25.74 -3.48
CA ASP A 88 2.82 -24.86 -4.23
C ASP A 88 3.29 -23.68 -3.37
N PRO A 89 4.47 -23.79 -2.71
CA PRO A 89 4.98 -22.73 -1.87
C PRO A 89 5.37 -21.49 -2.69
N VAL A 90 5.36 -20.34 -2.01
CA VAL A 90 6.04 -19.15 -2.52
C VAL A 90 7.51 -19.27 -2.16
N THR A 91 8.36 -19.36 -3.17
CA THR A 91 9.82 -19.41 -3.01
C THR A 91 10.42 -18.02 -3.22
N GLN A 92 11.30 -17.61 -2.33
CA GLN A 92 12.06 -16.37 -2.45
C GLN A 92 13.55 -16.67 -2.33
N ARG A 93 14.28 -16.37 -3.40
CA ARG A 93 15.75 -16.47 -3.44
C ARG A 93 16.34 -15.12 -3.03
N ARG A 94 17.27 -15.13 -2.10
CA ARG A 94 18.00 -13.94 -1.66
C ARG A 94 19.49 -14.23 -1.66
N ARG A 95 20.27 -13.30 -2.18
CA ARG A 95 21.72 -13.36 -2.05
C ARG A 95 22.11 -12.94 -0.64
N ASP A 96 22.86 -13.80 0.04
CA ASP A 96 23.46 -13.49 1.32
C ASP A 96 24.56 -12.44 1.11
N PRO A 97 24.46 -11.25 1.75
CA PRO A 97 25.47 -10.23 1.63
C PRO A 97 26.84 -10.63 2.20
N ALA A 98 26.88 -11.51 3.20
CA ALA A 98 28.12 -11.90 3.90
C ALA A 98 28.85 -13.03 3.18
N THR A 99 28.11 -14.06 2.75
CA THR A 99 28.70 -15.26 2.12
C THR A 99 28.68 -15.20 0.59
N GLY A 100 27.93 -14.27 -0.01
CA GLY A 100 27.73 -14.19 -1.45
C GLY A 100 26.85 -15.30 -2.05
N GLY A 101 26.48 -16.30 -1.24
CA GLY A 101 25.68 -17.46 -1.62
C GLY A 101 24.19 -17.15 -1.76
N TRP A 102 23.43 -18.06 -2.39
CA TRP A 102 21.98 -17.94 -2.53
C TRP A 102 21.28 -18.69 -1.39
N THR A 103 20.47 -17.97 -0.62
CA THR A 103 19.52 -18.57 0.33
C THR A 103 18.14 -18.67 -0.32
N VAL A 104 17.43 -19.78 -0.06
CA VAL A 104 16.06 -19.98 -0.52
C VAL A 104 15.17 -20.08 0.70
N SER A 105 14.19 -19.18 0.79
CA SER A 105 13.13 -19.25 1.79
C SER A 105 11.82 -19.65 1.12
N THR A 106 11.02 -20.43 1.84
CA THR A 106 9.70 -20.87 1.38
C THR A 106 8.63 -20.43 2.37
N ARG A 107 7.44 -20.13 1.87
CA ARG A 107 6.27 -19.86 2.71
C ARG A 107 4.99 -20.31 2.03
N LYS A 108 3.97 -20.61 2.83
CA LYS A 108 2.62 -20.85 2.32
C LYS A 108 2.04 -19.59 1.68
N ARG A 109 1.26 -19.78 0.62
CA ARG A 109 0.53 -18.70 -0.05
C ARG A 109 -0.73 -18.36 0.74
N ALA A 110 -1.08 -17.07 0.80
CA ALA A 110 -2.30 -16.66 1.45
C ALA A 110 -3.53 -17.10 0.65
N LYS A 111 -4.59 -17.56 1.33
CA LYS A 111 -5.88 -17.92 0.73
C LYS A 111 -6.41 -16.81 -0.18
N SER A 112 -6.34 -15.55 0.28
CA SER A 112 -6.74 -14.40 -0.52
C SER A 112 -5.97 -14.26 -1.84
N THR A 113 -4.67 -14.57 -1.91
CA THR A 113 -3.91 -14.52 -3.17
C THR A 113 -4.40 -15.56 -4.18
N VAL A 114 -4.78 -16.74 -3.70
CA VAL A 114 -5.34 -17.80 -4.55
C VAL A 114 -6.71 -17.38 -5.08
N GLU A 115 -7.60 -16.85 -4.22
CA GLU A 115 -8.91 -16.35 -4.66
C GLU A 115 -8.83 -15.18 -5.65
N GLU A 116 -7.88 -14.25 -5.48
CA GLU A 116 -7.66 -13.18 -6.47
C GLU A 116 -7.30 -13.74 -7.85
N SER A 117 -6.68 -14.92 -7.92
CA SER A 117 -6.38 -15.59 -9.18
C SER A 117 -7.61 -16.25 -9.80
N ILE A 118 -8.53 -16.77 -8.98
CA ILE A 118 -9.85 -17.24 -9.45
C ILE A 118 -10.67 -16.06 -10.01
N ILE A 119 -10.67 -14.92 -9.32
CA ILE A 119 -11.34 -13.69 -9.79
C ILE A 119 -10.74 -13.24 -11.13
N GLN A 120 -9.40 -13.29 -11.26
CA GLN A 120 -8.72 -12.93 -12.50
C GLN A 120 -9.04 -13.89 -13.65
N LEU A 121 -9.07 -15.20 -13.39
CA LEU A 121 -9.47 -16.21 -14.37
C LEU A 121 -10.92 -15.98 -14.82
N LYS A 122 -11.82 -15.69 -13.90
CA LYS A 122 -13.21 -15.35 -14.20
C LYS A 122 -13.32 -14.11 -15.11
N ALA A 123 -12.50 -13.09 -14.90
CA ALA A 123 -12.43 -11.92 -15.77
C ALA A 123 -11.93 -12.30 -17.18
N ALA A 124 -10.89 -13.13 -17.28
CA ALA A 124 -10.33 -13.58 -18.55
C ALA A 124 -11.34 -14.40 -19.38
N LEU A 125 -12.07 -15.30 -18.74
CA LEU A 125 -13.12 -16.09 -19.41
C LEU A 125 -14.28 -15.22 -19.86
N ARG A 126 -14.74 -14.28 -19.02
CA ARG A 126 -15.84 -13.36 -19.35
C ARG A 126 -15.50 -12.39 -20.48
N PHE A 127 -14.26 -11.92 -20.55
CA PHE A 127 -13.79 -11.07 -21.63
C PHE A 127 -13.96 -11.74 -23.00
N ASN A 128 -13.84 -13.06 -23.05
CA ASN A 128 -13.95 -13.87 -24.26
C ASN A 128 -15.32 -14.54 -24.43
N VAL A 129 -16.37 -14.07 -23.76
CA VAL A 129 -17.71 -14.69 -23.81
C VAL A 129 -18.26 -14.85 -25.23
N LYS A 130 -17.94 -13.93 -26.16
CA LYS A 130 -18.38 -14.00 -27.57
C LYS A 130 -17.61 -15.05 -28.38
N ARG A 131 -16.42 -15.47 -27.91
CA ARG A 131 -15.54 -16.44 -28.56
C ARG A 131 -15.70 -17.86 -28.01
N MET A 132 -16.60 -18.03 -27.03
CA MET A 132 -16.78 -19.27 -26.29
C MET A 132 -18.21 -19.77 -26.44
N GLU A 133 -18.37 -21.08 -26.61
CA GLU A 133 -19.69 -21.72 -26.61
C GLU A 133 -20.41 -21.55 -25.26
N ALA A 134 -19.68 -21.74 -24.16
CA ALA A 134 -20.18 -21.55 -22.80
C ALA A 134 -19.08 -21.07 -21.86
N VAL A 135 -19.40 -20.09 -21.01
CA VAL A 135 -18.50 -19.57 -19.97
C VAL A 135 -18.85 -20.24 -18.63
N PRO A 136 -17.91 -20.94 -17.97
CA PRO A 136 -18.18 -21.59 -16.69
C PRO A 136 -18.43 -20.55 -15.59
N GLU A 137 -19.36 -20.86 -14.69
CA GLU A 137 -19.66 -20.01 -13.55
C GLU A 137 -18.69 -20.28 -12.38
N LEU A 138 -17.58 -19.55 -12.33
CA LEU A 138 -16.63 -19.67 -11.22
C LEU A 138 -17.12 -18.95 -9.95
N LYS A 139 -17.30 -19.72 -8.87
CA LYS A 139 -17.68 -19.23 -7.53
C LYS A 139 -16.43 -19.01 -6.66
N HIS A 140 -15.97 -17.76 -6.61
CA HIS A 140 -14.90 -17.32 -5.72
C HIS A 140 -15.43 -17.06 -4.31
N LEU A 141 -14.57 -17.22 -3.30
CA LEU A 141 -14.92 -16.92 -1.92
C LEU A 141 -14.90 -15.40 -1.68
N PRO A 142 -15.82 -14.87 -0.86
CA PRO A 142 -15.81 -13.45 -0.52
C PRO A 142 -14.53 -13.10 0.26
N ARG A 143 -14.12 -11.83 0.20
CA ARG A 143 -12.87 -11.37 0.81
C ARG A 143 -12.77 -11.67 2.31
N ALA A 144 -13.91 -11.60 3.02
CA ALA A 144 -14.02 -11.92 4.45
C ALA A 144 -13.71 -13.40 4.74
N ALA A 145 -14.09 -14.32 3.87
CA ALA A 145 -13.85 -15.76 4.05
C ALA A 145 -12.37 -16.16 3.88
N VAL A 146 -11.55 -15.29 3.27
CA VAL A 146 -10.15 -15.60 2.91
C VAL A 146 -9.12 -14.63 3.48
N THR A 147 -9.59 -13.66 4.27
CA THR A 147 -8.73 -12.72 4.99
C THR A 147 -8.91 -12.99 6.48
N PRO A 148 -7.84 -13.31 7.23
CA PRO A 148 -7.96 -13.43 8.67
C PRO A 148 -8.39 -12.10 9.28
N GLU A 149 -9.24 -12.14 10.30
CA GLU A 149 -9.58 -10.95 11.08
C GLU A 149 -8.32 -10.40 11.75
N ARG A 150 -8.14 -9.08 11.68
CA ARG A 150 -6.95 -8.39 12.20
C ARG A 150 -7.38 -7.36 13.23
N ASN A 151 -7.46 -7.80 14.48
CA ASN A 151 -7.99 -6.99 15.58
C ASN A 151 -6.91 -6.35 16.45
N PHE A 152 -5.63 -6.66 16.23
CA PHE A 152 -4.52 -5.99 16.92
C PHE A 152 -4.51 -4.49 16.62
N ARG A 153 -4.36 -3.68 17.66
CA ARG A 153 -4.21 -2.22 17.62
C ARG A 153 -3.07 -1.83 18.55
N LEU A 154 -2.33 -0.80 18.17
CA LEU A 154 -1.30 -0.21 19.04
C LEU A 154 -2.01 0.66 20.08
N SER A 155 -1.58 0.55 21.33
CA SER A 155 -1.94 1.53 22.37
C SER A 155 -1.20 2.85 22.13
N LEU A 156 -1.64 3.90 22.84
CA LEU A 156 -0.95 5.19 22.80
C LEU A 156 0.50 5.08 23.32
N ASP A 157 0.71 4.28 24.37
CA ASP A 157 2.04 4.04 24.95
C ASP A 157 2.97 3.33 23.94
N GLN A 158 2.47 2.32 23.24
CA GLN A 158 3.26 1.67 22.19
C GLN A 158 3.62 2.62 21.04
N ILE A 159 2.73 3.54 20.68
CA ILE A 159 3.03 4.57 19.67
C ILE A 159 4.10 5.54 20.20
N ALA A 160 4.05 5.92 21.48
CA ALA A 160 5.07 6.76 22.11
C ALA A 160 6.44 6.08 22.10
N GLU A 161 6.53 4.82 22.54
CA GLU A 161 7.76 4.03 22.50
C GLU A 161 8.32 3.89 21.06
N MET A 162 7.44 3.67 20.07
CA MET A 162 7.86 3.62 18.67
C MET A 162 8.41 4.97 18.18
N LEU A 163 7.82 6.09 18.61
CA LEU A 163 8.33 7.42 18.27
C LEU A 163 9.71 7.65 18.89
N ASP A 164 9.92 7.31 20.16
CA ASP A 164 11.24 7.42 20.79
C ASP A 164 12.27 6.53 20.08
N TYR A 165 11.91 5.28 19.76
CA TYR A 165 12.76 4.39 18.96
C TYR A 165 13.17 5.00 17.61
N THR A 166 12.26 5.70 16.92
CA THR A 166 12.62 6.36 15.65
C THR A 166 13.59 7.54 15.81
N ALA A 167 13.69 8.12 17.01
CA ALA A 167 14.59 9.24 17.32
C ALA A 167 15.94 8.76 17.88
N GLU A 168 15.94 7.70 18.69
CA GLU A 168 17.14 7.18 19.38
C GLU A 168 17.81 6.05 18.61
N GLY A 169 17.05 5.35 17.77
CA GLY A 169 17.50 4.18 17.05
C GLY A 169 17.84 3.00 17.96
N ASP A 170 18.40 1.98 17.34
CA ASP A 170 18.94 0.81 18.03
C ASP A 170 20.47 0.92 18.05
N PRO A 171 21.08 1.13 19.23
CA PRO A 171 22.52 1.34 19.35
C PRO A 171 23.33 0.10 18.95
N GLU A 172 22.76 -1.11 19.03
CA GLU A 172 23.41 -2.35 18.62
C GLU A 172 23.53 -2.46 17.10
N LEU A 173 22.66 -1.78 16.34
CA LEU A 173 22.67 -1.84 14.88
C LEU A 173 23.66 -0.86 14.24
N SER A 174 23.66 0.41 14.66
CA SER A 174 24.60 1.43 14.16
C SER A 174 24.40 2.78 14.86
N PRO A 175 25.46 3.56 15.13
CA PRO A 175 25.34 4.95 15.56
C PRO A 175 24.56 5.84 14.58
N ALA A 176 24.55 5.49 13.29
CA ALA A 176 23.80 6.21 12.25
C ALA A 176 22.34 5.73 12.11
N HIS A 177 21.90 4.78 12.93
CA HIS A 177 20.56 4.21 12.84
C HIS A 177 19.43 5.24 13.01
N PRO A 178 19.50 6.21 13.95
CA PRO A 178 18.51 7.29 14.06
C PRO A 178 18.26 8.04 12.75
N ALA A 179 19.35 8.44 12.07
CA ALA A 179 19.26 9.15 10.80
C ALA A 179 18.60 8.30 9.71
N ARG A 180 18.82 6.97 9.73
CA ARG A 180 18.17 6.02 8.82
C ARG A 180 16.68 5.80 9.14
N LEU A 181 16.26 6.02 10.39
CA LEU A 181 14.86 5.94 10.83
C LEU A 181 14.07 7.23 10.64
N MET A 182 14.71 8.35 10.27
CA MET A 182 14.02 9.62 10.02
C MET A 182 12.82 9.51 9.06
N PRO A 183 12.86 8.77 7.94
CA PRO A 183 11.67 8.58 7.11
C PRO A 183 10.56 7.83 7.84
N LEU A 184 10.89 6.85 8.69
CA LEU A 184 9.91 6.14 9.51
C LEU A 184 9.27 7.10 10.52
N ARG A 185 10.06 7.96 11.18
CA ARG A 185 9.53 9.00 12.08
C ARG A 185 8.52 9.88 11.36
N ARG A 186 8.91 10.46 10.23
CA ARG A 186 8.06 11.31 9.37
C ARG A 186 6.78 10.57 8.92
N TYR A 187 6.90 9.28 8.59
CA TYR A 187 5.75 8.43 8.29
C TYR A 187 4.80 8.28 9.48
N LEU A 188 5.32 8.00 10.69
CA LEU A 188 4.50 7.86 11.90
C LEU A 188 3.77 9.17 12.21
N ILE A 189 4.46 10.31 12.14
CA ILE A 189 3.85 11.63 12.33
C ILE A 189 2.73 11.87 11.32
N GLY A 190 2.98 11.62 10.03
CA GLY A 190 1.95 11.75 9.00
C GLY A 190 0.76 10.83 9.27
N ALA A 191 1.00 9.58 9.67
CA ALA A 191 -0.06 8.62 9.97
C ALA A 191 -0.89 9.02 11.21
N ILE A 192 -0.24 9.53 12.24
CA ILE A 192 -0.87 10.08 13.44
C ILE A 192 -1.78 11.25 13.04
N CYS A 193 -1.27 12.20 12.25
CA CYS A 193 -1.98 13.44 11.99
C CYS A 193 -3.03 13.39 10.87
N THR A 194 -3.15 12.28 10.13
CA THR A 194 -4.02 12.24 8.94
C THR A 194 -4.87 10.99 8.81
N LEU A 195 -4.59 9.93 9.59
CA LEU A 195 -5.17 8.60 9.36
C LEU A 195 -4.91 8.06 7.94
N ALA A 196 -4.04 8.66 7.12
CA ALA A 196 -4.01 8.40 5.70
C ALA A 196 -3.54 6.97 5.36
N ARG A 197 -3.88 6.51 4.16
CA ARG A 197 -3.36 5.22 3.65
C ARG A 197 -1.86 5.37 3.36
N PRO A 198 -1.06 4.29 3.45
CA PRO A 198 0.38 4.38 3.23
C PRO A 198 0.77 5.05 1.91
N ASP A 199 0.07 4.73 0.81
CA ASP A 199 0.29 5.33 -0.51
C ASP A 199 0.01 6.84 -0.53
N ALA A 200 -1.01 7.29 0.20
CA ALA A 200 -1.30 8.72 0.36
C ALA A 200 -0.22 9.41 1.20
N LEU A 201 0.26 8.79 2.29
CA LEU A 201 1.33 9.33 3.13
C LEU A 201 2.64 9.56 2.37
N TYR A 202 3.05 8.59 1.54
CA TYR A 202 4.24 8.74 0.69
C TYR A 202 4.07 9.81 -0.40
N ASP A 203 2.82 10.10 -0.77
CA ASP A 203 2.48 11.11 -1.77
C ASP A 203 2.36 12.54 -1.21
N ILE A 204 2.22 12.71 0.11
CA ILE A 204 2.11 14.04 0.75
C ILE A 204 3.33 14.88 0.36
N SER A 205 3.05 16.02 -0.28
CA SER A 205 4.06 16.96 -0.74
C SER A 205 3.69 18.38 -0.37
N VAL A 206 4.71 19.20 -0.11
CA VAL A 206 4.58 20.66 0.04
C VAL A 206 4.90 21.42 -1.24
N ARG A 207 5.25 20.71 -2.33
CA ARG A 207 5.54 21.35 -3.61
C ARG A 207 4.29 22.06 -4.17
N PRO A 208 4.41 23.32 -4.63
CA PRO A 208 3.27 24.07 -5.18
C PRO A 208 2.57 23.36 -6.35
N ASP A 209 3.31 22.68 -7.24
CA ASP A 209 2.75 21.97 -8.40
C ASP A 209 1.85 20.78 -8.01
N ARG A 210 1.98 20.29 -6.77
CA ARG A 210 1.15 19.19 -6.24
C ARG A 210 -0.16 19.69 -5.64
N GLN A 211 -0.26 20.98 -5.30
CA GLN A 211 -1.44 21.65 -4.74
C GLN A 211 -2.10 20.93 -3.57
N GLN A 212 -1.32 20.29 -2.69
CA GLN A 212 -1.86 19.51 -1.57
C GLN A 212 -2.00 20.34 -0.29
N TRP A 213 -1.01 21.19 0.01
CA TRP A 213 -0.98 21.92 1.28
C TRP A 213 -1.51 23.35 1.10
N HIS A 214 -2.75 23.56 1.55
CA HIS A 214 -3.41 24.87 1.55
C HIS A 214 -3.10 25.59 2.86
N ARG A 215 -1.89 26.18 2.95
CA ARG A 215 -1.36 26.76 4.20
C ARG A 215 -2.31 27.76 4.87
N ASN A 216 -2.90 28.68 4.11
CA ASN A 216 -3.79 29.72 4.65
C ASN A 216 -5.13 29.16 5.17
N ALA A 217 -5.57 28.03 4.61
CA ALA A 217 -6.80 27.36 5.02
C ALA A 217 -6.55 26.25 6.06
N SER A 218 -5.29 26.00 6.44
CA SER A 218 -4.90 24.90 7.32
C SER A 218 -5.49 23.54 6.90
N VAL A 219 -5.50 23.26 5.59
CA VAL A 219 -6.02 22.01 5.00
C VAL A 219 -4.96 21.33 4.14
N LEU A 220 -4.95 20.00 4.18
CA LEU A 220 -4.14 19.12 3.35
C LEU A 220 -5.04 18.24 2.47
N ASP A 221 -4.99 18.42 1.16
CA ASP A 221 -5.58 17.48 0.20
C ASP A 221 -4.64 16.28 -0.02
N LEU A 222 -5.07 15.10 0.45
CA LEU A 222 -4.32 13.86 0.25
C LEU A 222 -4.31 13.39 -1.22
N ASN A 223 -5.16 13.96 -2.06
CA ASN A 223 -5.15 13.73 -3.50
C ASN A 223 -4.33 14.81 -4.22
N PRO A 224 -3.09 14.52 -4.66
CA PRO A 224 -2.30 15.49 -5.41
C PRO A 224 -2.96 15.90 -6.73
N ALA A 225 -2.72 17.13 -7.15
CA ALA A 225 -3.13 17.64 -8.46
C ALA A 225 -2.69 16.69 -9.58
N GLY A 226 -3.58 16.48 -10.55
CA GLY A 226 -3.36 15.58 -11.69
C GLY A 226 -3.53 14.09 -11.40
N ARG A 227 -3.66 13.65 -10.14
CA ARG A 227 -3.97 12.25 -9.83
C ARG A 227 -5.46 11.97 -10.03
N ILE A 228 -5.76 11.03 -10.94
CA ILE A 228 -7.11 10.49 -11.11
C ILE A 228 -7.57 9.86 -9.80
N GLN A 229 -8.68 10.38 -9.24
CA GLN A 229 -9.27 9.82 -8.05
C GLN A 229 -9.95 8.49 -8.39
N THR A 230 -9.60 7.44 -7.66
CA THR A 230 -10.22 6.12 -7.80
C THR A 230 -11.31 5.93 -6.73
N ARG A 231 -11.99 4.78 -6.73
CA ARG A 231 -12.83 4.35 -5.60
C ARG A 231 -12.09 4.36 -4.25
N LYS A 232 -10.75 4.26 -4.27
CA LYS A 232 -9.91 4.50 -3.08
C LYS A 232 -9.73 6.00 -2.90
N ASN A 233 -10.78 6.64 -2.39
CA ASN A 233 -10.80 8.08 -2.18
C ASN A 233 -9.73 8.52 -1.17
N ARG A 234 -9.03 9.60 -1.53
CA ARG A 234 -8.11 10.34 -0.67
C ARG A 234 -8.80 11.66 -0.30
N PRO A 235 -9.19 11.86 0.97
CA PRO A 235 -9.91 13.06 1.38
C PRO A 235 -8.97 14.24 1.62
N ALA A 236 -9.52 15.45 1.60
CA ALA A 236 -8.91 16.60 2.25
C ALA A 236 -9.10 16.51 3.77
N LEU A 237 -8.11 16.94 4.53
CA LEU A 237 -8.10 16.89 5.98
C LEU A 237 -7.64 18.22 6.57
N PRO A 238 -8.23 18.68 7.68
CA PRO A 238 -7.63 19.77 8.43
C PRO A 238 -6.25 19.36 8.97
N VAL A 239 -5.33 20.31 8.99
CA VAL A 239 -3.95 20.12 9.41
C VAL A 239 -3.85 20.34 10.93
N THR A 240 -3.29 19.36 11.64
CA THR A 240 -2.92 19.53 13.07
C THR A 240 -1.67 20.38 13.22
N SER A 241 -1.49 20.99 14.38
CA SER A 241 -0.34 21.82 14.73
C SER A 241 0.98 21.06 14.57
N LEU A 242 0.98 19.78 14.98
CA LEU A 242 2.11 18.88 14.76
C LEU A 242 2.40 18.67 13.27
N LEU A 243 1.39 18.40 12.45
CA LEU A 243 1.59 18.19 11.02
C LEU A 243 2.07 19.46 10.33
N ALA A 244 1.50 20.64 10.65
CA ALA A 244 1.92 21.93 10.12
C ALA A 244 3.43 22.15 10.35
N ASN A 245 3.90 21.91 11.57
CA ASN A 245 5.31 22.05 11.94
C ASN A 245 6.23 21.14 11.09
N TRP A 246 5.82 19.90 10.82
CA TRP A 246 6.59 18.99 9.96
C TRP A 246 6.50 19.34 8.47
N LEU A 247 5.37 19.85 7.99
CA LEU A 247 5.21 20.33 6.61
C LEU A 247 6.09 21.56 6.35
N GLU A 248 6.16 22.50 7.29
CA GLU A 248 7.03 23.69 7.21
C GLU A 248 8.52 23.33 7.19
N ALA A 249 8.88 22.25 7.89
CA ALA A 249 10.23 21.69 7.91
C ALA A 249 10.52 20.74 6.72
N THR A 250 9.69 20.74 5.67
CA THR A 250 9.82 19.84 4.50
C THR A 250 10.03 20.65 3.21
N ASP A 251 10.84 20.12 2.28
CA ASP A 251 11.10 20.76 0.98
C ASP A 251 10.28 20.15 -0.18
N ASP A 252 10.05 18.83 -0.14
CA ASP A 252 9.23 18.13 -1.15
C ASP A 252 8.24 17.17 -0.49
N ARG A 253 8.64 15.92 -0.25
CA ARG A 253 7.77 14.88 0.32
C ARG A 253 7.94 14.83 1.83
N LEU A 254 6.82 14.73 2.56
CA LEU A 254 6.82 14.61 4.01
C LEU A 254 7.69 13.43 4.47
N VAL A 255 7.55 12.28 3.80
CA VAL A 255 8.29 11.06 4.11
C VAL A 255 9.59 11.03 3.30
N CYS A 256 10.67 11.50 3.92
CA CYS A 256 11.98 11.64 3.29
C CYS A 256 13.12 11.27 4.24
N HIS A 257 14.28 10.96 3.67
CA HIS A 257 15.55 11.04 4.38
C HIS A 257 15.93 12.49 4.59
N GLU A 258 16.68 12.76 5.65
CA GLU A 258 17.30 14.06 5.94
C GLU A 258 18.78 13.81 6.21
N SER A 259 19.65 14.53 5.51
CA SER A 259 21.10 14.49 5.71
C SER A 259 21.65 15.90 5.74
N VAL A 260 22.67 16.13 6.57
CA VAL A 260 23.42 17.38 6.57
C VAL A 260 24.53 17.30 5.53
N VAL A 261 24.65 18.32 4.69
CA VAL A 261 25.79 18.54 3.79
C VAL A 261 26.62 19.67 4.35
N GLU A 262 27.92 19.44 4.43
CA GLU A 262 28.93 20.40 4.88
C GLU A 262 29.88 20.66 3.72
N LYS A 263 30.06 21.93 3.36
CA LYS A 263 31.02 22.37 2.35
C LYS A 263 31.62 23.69 2.79
N ASP A 264 32.94 23.71 2.95
CA ASP A 264 33.67 24.86 3.51
C ASP A 264 33.08 25.23 4.88
N GLU A 265 32.68 26.48 5.10
CA GLU A 265 32.01 26.93 6.33
C GLU A 265 30.47 26.83 6.27
N ASP A 266 29.90 26.38 5.16
CA ASP A 266 28.44 26.29 4.97
C ASP A 266 27.90 24.89 5.28
N ARG A 267 26.72 24.87 5.92
CA ARG A 267 26.04 23.66 6.40
C ARG A 267 24.55 23.75 6.14
N TRP A 268 24.02 22.82 5.34
CA TRP A 268 22.60 22.80 5.01
C TRP A 268 22.01 21.38 5.00
N LEU A 269 20.68 21.30 5.10
CA LEU A 269 19.92 20.08 5.04
C LEU A 269 19.56 19.74 3.60
N VAL A 270 19.65 18.45 3.28
CA VAL A 270 19.16 17.87 2.03
C VAL A 270 18.12 16.82 2.37
N GLN A 271 16.93 16.97 1.79
CA GLN A 271 15.82 16.03 1.96
C GLN A 271 15.60 15.22 0.69
N ARG A 272 15.50 13.90 0.84
CA ARG A 272 15.33 12.97 -0.30
C ARG A 272 14.12 12.07 -0.07
N PRO A 273 13.05 12.17 -0.87
CA PRO A 273 11.88 11.31 -0.73
C PRO A 273 12.23 9.82 -0.76
N VAL A 274 11.45 9.01 -0.05
CA VAL A 274 11.57 7.54 -0.09
C VAL A 274 10.35 6.90 -0.73
N ALA A 275 10.55 5.75 -1.36
CA ALA A 275 9.45 4.99 -1.97
C ALA A 275 8.55 4.32 -0.91
N ASP A 276 9.15 3.78 0.16
CA ASP A 276 8.41 3.25 1.31
C ASP A 276 9.29 3.15 2.58
N VAL A 277 8.65 2.89 3.73
CA VAL A 277 9.32 2.64 5.01
C VAL A 277 9.20 1.18 5.48
N LYS A 278 8.86 0.24 4.60
CA LYS A 278 8.48 -1.14 5.00
C LYS A 278 9.62 -1.88 5.70
N LYS A 279 10.86 -1.65 5.28
CA LYS A 279 12.04 -2.29 5.88
C LYS A 279 12.26 -1.76 7.31
N ALA A 280 12.26 -0.43 7.48
CA ALA A 280 12.40 0.20 8.78
C ALA A 280 11.26 -0.21 9.73
N TRP A 281 10.02 -0.18 9.24
CA TRP A 281 8.85 -0.69 9.97
C TRP A 281 9.03 -2.15 10.39
N SER A 282 9.48 -3.03 9.50
CA SER A 282 9.66 -4.46 9.84
C SER A 282 10.73 -4.68 10.92
N VAL A 283 11.75 -3.83 10.99
CA VAL A 283 12.76 -3.90 12.04
C VAL A 283 12.15 -3.44 13.38
N MET A 284 11.55 -2.25 13.40
CA MET A 284 10.88 -1.70 14.59
C MET A 284 9.75 -2.61 15.10
N ALA A 285 8.90 -3.11 14.20
CA ALA A 285 7.80 -4.02 14.53
C ALA A 285 8.28 -5.31 15.21
N ARG A 286 9.43 -5.86 14.81
CA ARG A 286 10.03 -7.01 15.50
C ARG A 286 10.54 -6.64 16.89
N HIS A 287 11.18 -5.48 17.04
CA HIS A 287 11.64 -4.97 18.33
C HIS A 287 10.48 -4.87 19.32
N PHE A 288 9.37 -4.26 18.91
CA PHE A 288 8.14 -4.11 19.71
C PHE A 288 7.20 -5.32 19.68
N LYS A 289 7.64 -6.46 19.15
CA LYS A 289 6.87 -7.71 19.09
C LYS A 289 5.46 -7.56 18.47
N VAL A 290 5.31 -6.64 17.52
CA VAL A 290 4.08 -6.47 16.74
C VAL A 290 3.82 -7.77 15.98
N PRO A 291 2.59 -8.32 16.00
CA PRO A 291 2.30 -9.59 15.34
C PRO A 291 2.68 -9.60 13.85
N ILE A 292 3.09 -10.78 13.37
CA ILE A 292 3.47 -10.97 11.97
C ILE A 292 2.28 -10.64 11.05
N GLY A 293 2.57 -9.96 9.94
CA GLY A 293 1.59 -9.60 8.92
C GLY A 293 0.99 -8.20 9.08
N PHE A 294 1.34 -7.47 10.14
CA PHE A 294 1.01 -6.06 10.31
C PHE A 294 2.10 -5.16 9.73
N GLY A 295 1.77 -4.47 8.63
CA GLY A 295 2.63 -3.46 8.02
C GLY A 295 2.32 -2.04 8.52
N PRO A 296 2.93 -1.01 7.93
CA PRO A 296 2.76 0.39 8.33
C PRO A 296 1.29 0.88 8.40
N LYS A 297 0.41 0.25 7.61
CA LYS A 297 -1.05 0.48 7.65
C LYS A 297 -1.68 0.24 9.04
N LEU A 298 -1.01 -0.49 9.93
CA LEU A 298 -1.45 -0.66 11.32
C LEU A 298 -1.65 0.70 12.00
N MET A 299 -0.80 1.69 11.76
CA MET A 299 -0.95 3.03 12.34
C MET A 299 -2.32 3.65 12.05
N ARG A 300 -2.77 3.58 10.79
CA ARG A 300 -4.11 4.05 10.41
C ARG A 300 -5.22 3.34 11.18
N HIS A 301 -5.10 2.03 11.39
CA HIS A 301 -6.09 1.27 12.14
C HIS A 301 -6.07 1.61 13.63
N SER A 302 -4.89 1.73 14.23
CA SER A 302 -4.72 2.15 15.63
C SER A 302 -5.25 3.55 15.87
N MET A 303 -4.87 4.52 15.03
CA MET A 303 -5.32 5.91 15.15
C MET A 303 -6.82 6.07 14.96
N ALA A 304 -7.43 5.33 14.01
CA ALA A 304 -8.89 5.33 13.86
C ALA A 304 -9.61 4.79 15.12
N THR A 305 -9.04 3.80 15.78
CA THR A 305 -9.55 3.31 17.07
C THR A 305 -9.36 4.35 18.19
N LEU A 306 -8.19 5.00 18.25
CA LEU A 306 -7.88 5.99 19.29
C LEU A 306 -8.76 7.25 19.21
N ILE A 307 -9.09 7.74 18.02
CA ILE A 307 -10.02 8.87 17.88
C ILE A 307 -11.47 8.46 18.16
N ALA A 308 -11.88 7.23 17.79
CA ALA A 308 -13.21 6.72 18.12
C ALA A 308 -13.41 6.61 19.63
N GLN A 309 -12.37 6.15 20.36
CA GLN A 309 -12.36 6.10 21.83
C GLN A 309 -12.44 7.48 22.48
N ARG A 310 -12.04 8.54 21.76
CA ARG A 310 -12.16 9.95 22.20
C ARG A 310 -13.49 10.59 21.81
N GLY A 311 -14.44 9.81 21.27
CA GLY A 311 -15.78 10.29 20.98
C GLY A 311 -15.94 11.00 19.64
N VAL A 312 -14.94 10.98 18.75
CA VAL A 312 -15.10 11.51 17.38
C VAL A 312 -16.25 10.79 16.68
N SER A 313 -17.15 11.55 16.06
CA SER A 313 -18.40 11.02 15.53
C SER A 313 -18.19 9.96 14.45
N GLN A 314 -19.15 9.03 14.39
CA GLN A 314 -19.21 7.99 13.36
C GLN A 314 -19.49 8.55 11.96
N GLN A 315 -19.74 9.85 11.82
CA GLN A 315 -19.89 10.54 10.55
C GLN A 315 -18.54 11.06 10.03
N GLU A 316 -17.74 11.67 10.91
CA GLU A 316 -16.43 12.21 10.51
C GLU A 316 -15.38 11.11 10.28
N ILE A 317 -15.35 10.05 11.09
CA ILE A 317 -14.35 8.98 10.95
C ILE A 317 -14.35 8.38 9.53
N PRO A 318 -15.51 7.97 8.95
CA PRO A 318 -15.55 7.51 7.55
C PRO A 318 -15.12 8.55 6.52
N LEU A 319 -15.41 9.84 6.74
CA LEU A 319 -14.97 10.92 5.85
C LEU A 319 -13.46 11.09 5.89
N ALA A 320 -12.87 11.17 7.08
CA ALA A 320 -11.43 11.28 7.29
C ALA A 320 -10.67 10.04 6.78
N LEU A 321 -11.28 8.86 6.87
CA LEU A 321 -10.77 7.64 6.27
C LEU A 321 -11.00 7.60 4.74
N GLY A 322 -11.79 8.50 4.16
CA GLY A 322 -12.17 8.45 2.75
C GLY A 322 -12.92 7.16 2.40
N HIS A 323 -13.72 6.65 3.33
CA HIS A 323 -14.71 5.59 3.10
C HIS A 323 -16.02 6.18 2.60
N THR A 324 -16.37 7.38 3.08
CA THR A 324 -17.49 8.18 2.57
C THR A 324 -16.95 9.29 1.67
N VAL A 325 -17.66 9.56 0.57
CA VAL A 325 -17.28 10.52 -0.45
C VAL A 325 -18.37 11.60 -0.50
N LEU A 326 -18.00 12.84 -0.22
CA LEU A 326 -18.86 13.98 -0.48
C LEU A 326 -19.17 14.09 -1.99
N PRO A 327 -20.35 14.60 -2.37
CA PRO A 327 -20.70 14.81 -3.78
C PRO A 327 -19.59 15.55 -4.54
N SER A 328 -19.37 15.17 -5.81
CA SER A 328 -18.34 15.78 -6.67
C SER A 328 -18.54 17.29 -6.78
N SER A 329 -19.78 17.77 -6.84
CA SER A 329 -20.15 19.18 -6.83
C SER A 329 -19.76 19.93 -5.56
N THR A 330 -19.55 19.28 -4.42
CA THR A 330 -19.05 19.96 -3.21
C THR A 330 -17.53 20.00 -3.19
N ARG A 331 -16.87 18.92 -3.65
CA ARG A 331 -15.40 18.82 -3.67
C ARG A 331 -14.72 19.78 -4.63
N HIS A 332 -15.33 20.10 -5.78
CA HIS A 332 -14.70 20.98 -6.78
C HIS A 332 -14.78 22.47 -6.43
N TYR A 333 -15.66 22.86 -5.51
CA TYR A 333 -15.95 24.28 -5.24
C TYR A 333 -15.50 24.75 -3.87
N VAL A 334 -15.07 23.84 -2.99
CA VAL A 334 -14.81 24.16 -1.58
C VAL A 334 -13.39 23.78 -1.23
N ILE A 335 -12.54 24.80 -1.02
CA ILE A 335 -11.42 24.64 -0.08
C ILE A 335 -12.08 24.56 1.28
N PHE A 336 -12.08 23.36 1.87
CA PHE A 336 -12.69 23.14 3.17
C PHE A 336 -12.11 24.13 4.19
N SER A 337 -12.95 24.71 5.03
CA SER A 337 -12.45 25.50 6.15
C SER A 337 -11.90 24.57 7.24
N PRO A 338 -11.08 25.05 8.18
CA PRO A 338 -10.56 24.24 9.30
C PRO A 338 -11.65 23.59 10.18
N GLU A 339 -12.87 24.11 10.14
CA GLU A 339 -14.04 23.59 10.85
C GLU A 339 -14.58 22.30 10.22
N TYR A 340 -14.27 22.01 8.95
CA TYR A 340 -14.54 20.71 8.35
C TYR A 340 -13.70 19.62 9.03
N LEU A 341 -14.36 18.58 9.51
CA LEU A 341 -13.74 17.51 10.31
C LEU A 341 -13.12 18.02 11.62
N SER A 342 -13.78 18.97 12.29
CA SER A 342 -13.28 19.60 13.52
C SER A 342 -13.11 18.61 14.66
N GLU A 343 -14.03 17.64 14.82
CA GLU A 343 -13.91 16.63 15.89
C GLU A 343 -12.71 15.72 15.64
N THR A 344 -12.51 15.30 14.39
CA THR A 344 -11.36 14.52 13.96
C THR A 344 -10.08 15.29 14.20
N ARG A 345 -10.02 16.57 13.80
CA ARG A 345 -8.87 17.44 14.04
C ARG A 345 -8.55 17.50 15.53
N GLN A 346 -9.56 17.77 16.36
CA GLN A 346 -9.38 17.87 17.81
C GLN A 346 -8.91 16.55 18.42
N GLY A 347 -9.53 15.42 18.06
CA GLY A 347 -9.11 14.11 18.56
C GLY A 347 -7.68 13.74 18.17
N LEU A 348 -7.20 14.20 17.01
CA LEU A 348 -5.80 14.04 16.59
C LEU A 348 -4.85 14.99 17.34
N GLU A 349 -5.26 16.23 17.60
CA GLU A 349 -4.50 17.18 18.43
C GLU A 349 -4.37 16.71 19.88
N ASP A 350 -5.43 16.14 20.46
CA ASP A 350 -5.42 15.57 21.80
C ASP A 350 -4.43 14.41 21.89
N ILE A 351 -4.46 13.51 20.89
CA ILE A 351 -3.49 12.42 20.77
C ILE A 351 -2.06 12.95 20.66
N ALA A 352 -1.82 13.95 19.80
CA ALA A 352 -0.50 14.54 19.64
C ALA A 352 0.00 15.19 20.95
N SER A 353 -0.88 15.86 21.69
CA SER A 353 -0.59 16.50 22.97
C SER A 353 -0.32 15.49 24.09
N GLU A 354 -1.02 14.36 24.11
CA GLU A 354 -0.74 13.26 25.03
C GLU A 354 0.59 12.55 24.68
N LEU A 355 0.85 12.31 23.39
CA LEU A 355 2.13 11.73 22.95
C LEU A 355 3.30 12.63 23.33
N ALA A 356 3.19 13.94 23.12
CA ALA A 356 4.24 14.91 23.49
C ALA A 356 4.58 14.89 24.99
N ARG A 357 3.64 14.47 25.86
CA ARG A 357 3.87 14.29 27.30
C ARG A 357 4.46 12.92 27.67
N LYS A 358 4.30 11.92 26.81
CA LYS A 358 4.73 10.53 27.06
C LYS A 358 6.12 10.21 26.51
N ILE A 359 6.48 10.81 25.39
CA ILE A 359 7.75 10.55 24.73
C ILE A 359 8.90 11.30 25.42
N ALA A 360 10.09 10.70 25.43
CA ALA A 360 11.31 11.37 25.90
C ALA A 360 11.89 12.32 24.85
N MET A 361 11.73 12.00 23.56
CA MET A 361 12.35 12.72 22.46
C MET A 361 11.42 13.76 21.82
N PRO A 362 11.94 14.91 21.31
CA PRO A 362 11.09 15.97 20.76
C PRO A 362 10.15 15.50 19.64
N LEU A 363 8.83 15.67 19.81
CA LEU A 363 7.81 15.27 18.82
C LEU A 363 7.87 16.11 17.54
N TYR A 364 8.12 17.40 17.71
CA TYR A 364 8.13 18.41 16.66
C TYR A 364 9.43 18.34 15.84
N ALA A 365 9.33 18.78 14.59
CA ALA A 365 10.50 18.95 13.74
C ALA A 365 11.46 19.97 14.33
N LYS A 366 12.76 19.78 14.09
CA LYS A 366 13.77 20.77 14.47
C LYS A 366 13.49 22.07 13.70
N PRO A 367 13.58 23.25 14.35
CA PRO A 367 13.46 24.54 13.67
C PRO A 367 14.44 24.63 12.49
N THR A 368 13.91 25.02 11.33
CA THR A 368 14.71 25.21 10.11
C THR A 368 14.18 26.41 9.34
N GLN A 369 15.06 27.02 8.56
CA GLN A 369 14.72 28.12 7.65
C GLN A 369 15.38 27.91 6.30
N VAL A 370 14.71 28.38 5.24
CA VAL A 370 15.27 28.41 3.89
C VAL A 370 15.93 29.77 3.69
N GLY A 371 17.23 29.78 3.41
CA GLY A 371 17.99 31.00 3.14
C GLY A 371 17.72 31.56 1.74
N PRO A 372 18.23 32.77 1.42
CA PRO A 372 18.09 33.38 0.10
C PRO A 372 18.68 32.54 -1.04
N ASP A 373 19.63 31.66 -0.73
CA ASP A 373 20.26 30.71 -1.64
C ASP A 373 19.43 29.43 -1.87
N GLY A 374 18.21 29.37 -1.32
CA GLY A 374 17.32 28.23 -1.39
C GLY A 374 17.75 27.05 -0.53
N ARG A 375 18.80 27.18 0.30
CA ARG A 375 19.29 26.11 1.16
C ARG A 375 18.61 26.16 2.53
N ARG A 376 18.13 25.00 2.99
CA ARG A 376 17.53 24.85 4.32
C ARG A 376 18.62 24.68 5.38
N ARG A 377 18.59 25.49 6.43
CA ARG A 377 19.51 25.41 7.57
C ARG A 377 18.73 25.24 8.86
N ARG A 378 19.36 24.62 9.87
CA ARG A 378 18.79 24.58 11.22
C ARG A 378 18.89 25.98 11.84
N VAL A 379 17.87 26.37 12.58
CA VAL A 379 17.81 27.63 13.34
C VAL A 379 18.21 27.37 14.78
#